data_AF-W7I6G2-F1
#
_entry.id   AF-W7I6G2-F1
#
_cell.length_a   1.000
_cell.length_b   1.000
_cell.length_c   1.000
_cell.angle_alpha   90.00
_cell.angle_beta   90.00
_cell.angle_gamma   90.00
#
_symmetry.space_group_name_H-M   'P 1'
#
loop_
_entity.id
_entity.type
_entity.pdbx_description
1 polymer ?
#
loop_
_entity_poly.entity_id
_entity_poly.type
_entity_poly.pdbx_seq_one_letter_code
_entity_poly.pdbx_strand_id
1 'polypeptide(L)'
;MEFTYNHDQLYANISYVDFVSFPIALALTTSTGVEKTVAGLCCGGAENIAAGLLAQQDRDNQRWGDLIVKDAAGELLRVLSPNQGMVLDPSLFVNYFDHAASGPFQTGPDAKKNAIIPRLNAEMNRSVIHCCEDEVPCRDRGRYHQHEVTNHYARLVHEANVDGKGYAHPYDDVAASGGEDHSGYLSDGAPQRLDVTVGRKEEGVNP
;
A
#
# COMPACT_ATOMS: atom_id res chain seq x y z
N MET A 1 3.61 -9.22 5.43
CA MET A 1 4.05 -9.79 4.14
C MET A 1 3.11 -10.92 3.76
N GLU A 2 3.02 -11.20 2.47
CA GLU A 2 2.27 -12.32 1.90
C GLU A 2 3.20 -13.09 0.96
N PHE A 3 3.05 -14.41 0.88
CA PHE A 3 3.76 -15.20 -0.13
C PHE A 3 2.99 -16.45 -0.52
N THR A 4 3.26 -16.94 -1.73
CA THR A 4 2.79 -18.23 -2.24
C THR A 4 3.95 -18.93 -2.93
N TYR A 5 4.15 -20.21 -2.61
CA TYR A 5 5.09 -21.07 -3.30
C TYR A 5 4.38 -22.32 -3.83
N ASN A 6 4.47 -22.56 -5.13
CA ASN A 6 3.86 -23.72 -5.79
C ASN A 6 4.78 -24.27 -6.88
N HIS A 7 4.29 -25.24 -7.66
CA HIS A 7 5.07 -25.89 -8.71
C HIS A 7 5.52 -24.97 -9.86
N ASP A 8 4.90 -23.80 -10.01
CA ASP A 8 5.17 -22.87 -11.10
C ASP A 8 6.12 -21.74 -10.67
N GLN A 9 5.95 -21.22 -9.46
CA GLN A 9 6.70 -20.06 -8.97
C GLN A 9 6.63 -19.83 -7.46
N LEU A 10 7.54 -19.00 -6.97
CA LEU A 10 7.36 -18.21 -5.75
C LEU A 10 6.83 -16.82 -6.12
N TYR A 11 5.87 -16.33 -5.36
CA TYR A 11 5.44 -14.93 -5.34
C TYR A 11 5.48 -14.42 -3.89
N ALA A 12 5.99 -13.20 -3.66
CA ALA A 12 6.02 -12.59 -2.33
C ALA A 12 5.90 -11.06 -2.41
N ASN A 13 5.21 -10.44 -1.46
CA ASN A 13 5.05 -8.99 -1.36
C ASN A 13 4.98 -8.51 0.09
N ILE A 14 5.29 -7.23 0.30
CA ILE A 14 4.96 -6.54 1.54
C ILE A 14 3.56 -5.95 1.39
N SER A 15 2.71 -6.18 2.39
CA SER A 15 1.32 -5.74 2.39
C SER A 15 1.09 -4.78 3.53
N TYR A 16 0.54 -3.61 3.20
CA TYR A 16 0.09 -2.56 4.11
C TYR A 16 -1.43 -2.35 4.00
N VAL A 17 -2.16 -3.30 3.38
CA VAL A 17 -3.62 -3.24 3.17
C VAL A 17 -4.38 -3.14 4.47
N ASP A 18 -3.87 -3.78 5.52
CA ASP A 18 -4.50 -3.78 6.84
C ASP A 18 -3.89 -2.76 7.79
N PHE A 19 -2.56 -2.71 7.85
CA PHE A 19 -1.83 -1.77 8.69
C PHE A 19 -0.34 -1.67 8.31
N VAL A 20 0.28 -0.58 8.75
CA VAL A 20 1.73 -0.41 8.86
C VAL A 20 2.14 -0.63 10.30
N SER A 21 3.24 -1.35 10.54
CA SER A 21 3.84 -1.49 11.87
C SER A 21 5.36 -1.40 11.69
N PHE A 22 6.13 -2.38 12.15
CA PHE A 22 7.57 -2.40 11.96
C PHE A 22 7.98 -2.56 10.48
N PRO A 23 9.13 -1.98 10.06
CA PRO A 23 9.66 -2.15 8.71
C PRO A 23 9.99 -3.62 8.40
N ILE A 24 9.72 -4.01 7.16
CA ILE A 24 10.10 -5.31 6.58
C ILE A 24 10.78 -5.03 5.24
N ALA A 25 11.78 -5.82 4.87
CA ALA A 25 12.35 -5.84 3.52
C ALA A 25 12.43 -7.29 3.01
N LEU A 26 12.34 -7.48 1.70
CA LEU A 26 12.38 -8.79 1.04
C LEU A 26 13.53 -8.84 0.02
N ALA A 27 14.26 -9.95 -0.03
CA ALA A 27 15.20 -10.25 -1.11
C ALA A 27 15.00 -11.68 -1.62
N LEU A 28 14.92 -11.84 -2.94
CA LEU A 28 14.74 -13.12 -3.62
C LEU A 28 15.95 -13.42 -4.49
N THR A 29 16.70 -14.45 -4.13
CA THR A 29 17.77 -15.02 -4.96
C THR A 29 17.18 -16.09 -5.88
N THR A 30 17.42 -15.97 -7.19
CA THR A 30 17.00 -16.93 -8.21
C THR A 30 18.02 -18.06 -8.39
N SER A 31 17.64 -19.15 -9.06
CA SER A 31 18.57 -20.22 -9.44
C SER A 31 19.73 -19.76 -10.35
N THR A 32 19.59 -18.61 -11.01
CA THR A 32 20.66 -18.00 -11.82
C THR A 32 21.60 -17.10 -10.99
N GLY A 33 21.35 -16.96 -9.68
CA GLY A 33 22.12 -16.10 -8.78
C GLY A 33 21.74 -14.61 -8.86
N VAL A 34 20.67 -14.26 -9.59
CA VAL A 34 20.14 -12.89 -9.63
C VAL A 34 19.36 -12.61 -8.33
N GLU A 35 19.57 -11.44 -7.74
CA GLU A 35 18.82 -10.97 -6.58
C GLU A 35 17.76 -9.93 -7.00
N LYS A 36 16.54 -10.08 -6.50
CA LYS A 36 15.43 -9.14 -6.64
C LYS A 36 15.03 -8.65 -5.26
N THR A 37 14.86 -7.35 -5.05
CA THR A 37 14.59 -6.78 -3.72
C THR A 37 13.35 -5.91 -3.69
N VAL A 38 12.66 -5.90 -2.54
CA VAL A 38 11.67 -4.89 -2.16
C VAL A 38 12.15 -4.29 -0.84
N ALA A 39 12.45 -3.00 -0.85
CA ALA A 39 13.14 -2.35 0.26
C ALA A 39 12.22 -2.10 1.46
N GLY A 40 10.93 -1.90 1.21
CA GLY A 40 9.95 -1.58 2.24
C GLY A 40 10.13 -0.18 2.84
N LEU A 41 9.63 0.01 4.06
CA LEU A 41 9.67 1.28 4.77
C LEU A 41 11.09 1.70 5.14
N CYS A 42 11.37 3.00 5.03
CA CYS A 42 12.59 3.59 5.56
C CYS A 42 12.63 3.54 7.10
N CYS A 43 13.77 3.87 7.71
CA CYS A 43 13.86 3.96 9.17
C CYS A 43 12.91 5.05 9.69
N GLY A 44 12.06 4.70 10.67
CA GLY A 44 11.03 5.62 11.16
C GLY A 44 9.82 5.77 10.23
N GLY A 45 9.67 4.92 9.21
CA GLY A 45 8.59 5.04 8.22
C GLY A 45 7.20 5.01 8.83
N ALA A 46 6.95 4.16 9.82
CA ALA A 46 5.66 4.09 10.52
C ALA A 46 5.37 5.37 11.31
N GLU A 47 6.38 5.92 11.98
CA GLU A 47 6.31 7.17 12.73
C GLU A 47 6.07 8.37 11.79
N ASN A 48 6.74 8.39 10.64
CA ASN A 48 6.54 9.40 9.61
C ASN A 48 5.11 9.35 9.04
N ILE A 49 4.58 8.16 8.80
CA ILE A 49 3.18 7.97 8.37
C ILE A 49 2.22 8.49 9.45
N ALA A 50 2.43 8.10 10.72
CA ALA A 50 1.60 8.57 11.83
C ALA A 50 1.62 10.10 11.96
N ALA A 51 2.80 10.72 11.89
CA ALA A 51 2.94 12.18 11.90
C ALA A 51 2.25 12.84 10.70
N GLY A 52 2.39 12.25 9.51
CA GLY A 52 1.73 12.71 8.29
C GLY A 52 0.20 12.66 8.37
N LEU A 53 -0.36 11.64 9.00
CA LEU A 53 -1.81 11.50 9.23
C LEU A 53 -2.33 12.54 10.23
N LEU A 54 -1.60 12.80 11.31
CA LEU A 54 -1.95 13.88 12.24
C LEU A 54 -1.93 15.25 11.54
N ALA A 55 -0.88 15.51 10.77
CA ALA A 55 -0.78 16.74 9.99
C ALA A 55 -1.87 16.85 8.91
N GLN A 56 -2.35 15.73 8.38
CA GLN A 56 -3.46 15.71 7.43
C GLN A 56 -4.79 16.01 8.12
N GLN A 57 -5.05 15.40 9.28
CA GLN A 57 -6.19 15.72 10.13
C GLN A 57 -6.27 17.21 10.46
N ASP A 58 -5.14 17.84 10.76
CA ASP A 58 -5.10 19.29 11.03
C ASP A 58 -5.48 20.14 9.80
N ARG A 59 -5.33 19.60 8.58
CA ARG A 59 -5.66 20.32 7.32
C ARG A 59 -7.12 20.17 6.91
N ASP A 60 -7.66 18.96 6.99
CA ASP A 60 -8.99 18.63 6.44
C ASP A 60 -10.04 18.34 7.51
N ASN A 61 -9.64 18.37 8.79
CA ASN A 61 -10.48 18.08 9.95
C ASN A 61 -11.13 16.67 9.90
N GLN A 62 -10.52 15.75 9.15
CA GLN A 62 -10.90 14.34 9.14
C GLN A 62 -10.11 13.56 10.19
N ARG A 63 -10.72 12.51 10.72
CA ARG A 63 -10.18 11.72 11.85
C ARG A 63 -9.04 10.76 11.45
N TRP A 64 -8.06 11.23 10.67
CA TRP A 64 -6.89 10.45 10.24
C TRP A 64 -6.02 9.98 11.41
N GLY A 65 -5.94 10.77 12.48
CA GLY A 65 -5.20 10.43 13.69
C GLY A 65 -5.76 9.22 14.42
N ASP A 66 -7.04 8.89 14.23
CA ASP A 66 -7.69 7.75 14.88
C ASP A 66 -7.28 6.40 14.27
N LEU A 67 -6.56 6.42 13.14
CA LEU A 67 -5.91 5.24 12.57
C LEU A 67 -4.64 4.83 13.34
N ILE A 68 -4.12 5.71 14.20
CA ILE A 68 -2.87 5.50 14.92
C ILE A 68 -3.14 4.71 16.21
N VAL A 69 -2.58 3.51 16.30
CA VAL A 69 -2.73 2.64 17.46
C VAL A 69 -1.45 2.66 18.27
N LYS A 70 -1.58 3.02 19.56
CA LYS A 70 -0.49 3.09 20.52
C LYS A 70 -0.67 2.07 21.65
N ASP A 71 0.42 1.70 22.29
CA ASP A 71 0.38 0.89 23.51
C ASP A 71 0.04 1.72 24.76
N ALA A 72 0.04 1.07 25.92
CA ALA A 72 -0.24 1.72 27.20
C ALA A 72 0.84 2.74 27.63
N ALA A 73 2.05 2.65 27.08
CA ALA A 73 3.13 3.61 27.31
C ALA A 73 3.05 4.82 26.36
N GLY A 74 2.21 4.75 25.31
CA GLY A 74 2.05 5.79 24.30
C GLY A 74 2.94 5.59 23.07
N GLU A 75 3.63 4.45 22.98
CA GLU A 75 4.49 4.10 21.84
C GLU A 75 3.65 3.58 20.67
N LEU A 76 4.09 3.87 19.45
CA LEU A 76 3.40 3.45 18.23
C LEU A 76 3.45 1.93 18.07
N LEU A 77 2.29 1.28 18.00
CA LEU A 77 2.19 -0.15 17.67
C LEU A 77 1.99 -0.38 16.18
N ARG A 78 1.06 0.38 15.59
CA ARG A 78 0.69 0.28 14.17
C ARG A 78 -0.13 1.50 13.75
N VAL A 79 -0.21 1.70 12.44
CA VAL A 79 -1.15 2.60 11.78
C VAL A 79 -2.10 1.74 10.95
N LEU A 80 -3.38 1.75 11.27
CA LEU A 80 -4.41 1.01 10.53
C LEU A 80 -4.63 1.64 9.16
N SER A 81 -4.96 0.82 8.17
CA SER A 81 -5.50 1.33 6.92
C SER A 81 -6.91 1.93 7.14
N PRO A 82 -7.39 2.81 6.26
CA PRO A 82 -8.73 3.37 6.38
C PRO A 82 -9.83 2.31 6.46
N ASN A 83 -9.71 1.22 5.70
CA ASN A 83 -10.66 0.11 5.75
C ASN A 83 -10.69 -0.55 7.14
N GLN A 84 -9.52 -0.87 7.71
CA GLN A 84 -9.47 -1.47 9.05
C GLN A 84 -9.93 -0.47 10.13
N GLY A 85 -9.60 0.81 9.99
CA GLY A 85 -10.14 1.86 10.85
C GLY A 85 -11.67 1.87 10.85
N MET A 86 -12.30 1.85 9.67
CA MET A 86 -13.76 1.85 9.52
C MET A 86 -14.43 0.56 10.00
N VAL A 87 -13.73 -0.58 9.97
CA VAL A 87 -14.23 -1.82 10.60
C VAL A 87 -14.33 -1.66 12.13
N LEU A 88 -13.39 -0.94 12.75
CA LEU A 88 -13.38 -0.71 14.20
C LEU A 88 -14.28 0.45 14.64
N ASP A 89 -14.28 1.54 13.89
CA ASP A 89 -15.17 2.69 14.08
C ASP A 89 -15.83 3.07 12.74
N PRO A 90 -17.05 2.57 12.47
CA PRO A 90 -17.78 2.86 11.23
C PRO A 90 -18.14 4.33 11.01
N SER A 91 -17.93 5.21 12.01
CA SER A 91 -18.14 6.64 11.85
C SER A 91 -16.93 7.37 11.23
N LEU A 92 -15.80 6.70 11.08
CA LEU A 92 -14.63 7.25 10.38
C LEU A 92 -14.93 7.44 8.89
N PHE A 93 -14.50 8.58 8.35
CA PHE A 93 -14.53 8.88 6.92
C PHE A 93 -15.90 8.78 6.23
N VAL A 94 -17.00 8.87 6.99
CA VAL A 94 -18.34 8.99 6.44
C VAL A 94 -18.41 10.24 5.56
N ASN A 95 -18.88 10.11 4.32
CA ASN A 95 -18.84 11.13 3.27
C ASN A 95 -17.44 11.50 2.73
N TYR A 96 -16.37 10.87 3.22
CA TYR A 96 -15.00 11.08 2.74
C TYR A 96 -14.56 9.95 1.79
N PHE A 97 -14.90 8.70 2.13
CA PHE A 97 -14.61 7.50 1.33
C PHE A 97 -15.88 6.76 0.89
N ASP A 98 -17.04 7.41 0.77
CA ASP A 98 -18.33 6.78 0.39
C ASP A 98 -18.28 5.98 -0.92
N HIS A 99 -17.18 6.06 -1.67
CA HIS A 99 -16.94 5.27 -2.87
C HIS A 99 -15.91 4.13 -2.72
N ALA A 100 -15.02 4.12 -1.71
CA ALA A 100 -13.79 3.31 -1.73
C ALA A 100 -13.59 2.33 -0.57
N ALA A 101 -14.05 2.64 0.66
CA ALA A 101 -13.58 1.92 1.85
C ALA A 101 -14.47 0.74 2.28
N SER A 102 -15.76 0.72 1.94
CA SER A 102 -16.57 -0.50 1.86
C SER A 102 -17.70 -0.24 0.87
N GLY A 103 -17.80 -1.04 -0.19
CA GLY A 103 -18.65 -0.65 -1.31
C GLY A 103 -18.41 -1.40 -2.63
N PRO A 104 -18.66 -0.76 -3.79
CA PRO A 104 -19.01 -1.35 -5.09
C PRO A 104 -17.93 -2.21 -5.77
N PHE A 105 -16.82 -2.50 -5.08
CA PHE A 105 -15.62 -3.15 -5.63
C PHE A 105 -15.43 -4.59 -5.15
N GLN A 106 -16.48 -5.22 -4.62
CA GLN A 106 -16.47 -6.67 -4.43
C GLN A 106 -16.65 -7.37 -5.78
N THR A 107 -15.71 -8.26 -6.11
CA THR A 107 -15.83 -9.13 -7.28
C THR A 107 -16.98 -10.12 -7.11
N GLY A 108 -17.64 -10.46 -8.21
CA GLY A 108 -18.79 -11.37 -8.24
C GLY A 108 -18.69 -12.38 -9.39
N PRO A 109 -19.80 -12.97 -9.85
CA PRO A 109 -19.77 -13.97 -10.92
C PRO A 109 -19.51 -13.40 -12.32
N ASP A 110 -19.56 -12.07 -12.50
CA ASP A 110 -19.41 -11.42 -13.80
C ASP A 110 -17.95 -11.06 -14.09
N ALA A 111 -17.34 -11.81 -15.01
CA ALA A 111 -15.95 -11.63 -15.42
C ALA A 111 -15.65 -10.23 -15.98
N LYS A 112 -16.61 -9.58 -16.65
CA LYS A 112 -16.40 -8.21 -17.18
C LYS A 112 -16.37 -7.20 -16.04
N LYS A 113 -17.27 -7.33 -15.07
CA LYS A 113 -17.24 -6.48 -13.86
C LYS A 113 -15.95 -6.67 -13.09
N ASN A 114 -15.51 -7.92 -12.91
CA ASN A 114 -14.27 -8.23 -12.19
C ASN A 114 -13.01 -7.68 -12.86
N ALA A 115 -13.03 -7.44 -14.17
CA ALA A 115 -11.93 -6.78 -14.89
C ALA A 115 -11.94 -5.24 -14.76
N ILE A 116 -13.09 -4.64 -14.41
CA ILE A 116 -13.26 -3.18 -14.32
C ILE A 116 -13.08 -2.70 -12.87
N ILE A 117 -13.60 -3.47 -11.91
CA ILE A 117 -13.59 -3.17 -10.48
C ILE A 117 -12.20 -2.76 -9.94
N PRO A 118 -11.11 -3.52 -10.19
CA PRO A 118 -9.78 -3.15 -9.69
C PRO A 118 -9.31 -1.80 -10.20
N ARG A 119 -9.56 -1.52 -11.48
CA ARG A 119 -9.14 -0.26 -12.12
C ARG A 119 -9.85 0.93 -11.50
N LEU A 120 -11.17 0.85 -11.36
CA LEU A 120 -11.94 1.93 -10.73
C LEU A 120 -11.54 2.14 -9.26
N ASN A 121 -11.30 1.07 -8.51
CA ASN A 121 -10.84 1.18 -7.13
C ASN A 121 -9.48 1.89 -7.04
N ALA A 122 -8.52 1.52 -7.90
CA ALA A 122 -7.21 2.15 -7.93
C ALA A 122 -7.32 3.64 -8.28
N GLU A 123 -8.10 3.99 -9.32
CA GLU A 123 -8.30 5.40 -9.72
C GLU A 123 -8.95 6.24 -8.62
N MET A 124 -9.89 5.68 -7.85
CA MET A 124 -10.51 6.37 -6.72
C MET A 124 -9.54 6.56 -5.56
N ASN A 125 -8.78 5.53 -5.17
CA ASN A 125 -7.77 5.63 -4.11
C ASN A 125 -6.69 6.65 -4.46
N ARG A 126 -6.31 6.72 -5.74
CA ARG A 126 -5.31 7.65 -6.27
C ARG A 126 -5.89 9.01 -6.64
N SER A 127 -7.19 9.22 -6.45
CA SER A 127 -7.94 10.45 -6.78
C SER A 127 -7.72 10.97 -8.21
N VAL A 128 -7.69 10.06 -9.19
CA VAL A 128 -7.38 10.38 -10.60
C VAL A 128 -8.51 10.08 -11.58
N ILE A 129 -9.62 9.49 -11.12
CA ILE A 129 -10.77 9.13 -11.97
C ILE A 129 -11.33 10.30 -12.79
N HIS A 130 -11.15 11.54 -12.34
CA HIS A 130 -11.61 12.75 -13.02
C HIS A 130 -10.52 13.49 -13.79
N CYS A 131 -9.23 13.20 -13.56
CA CYS A 131 -8.15 14.02 -14.11
C CYS A 131 -7.38 13.37 -15.26
N CYS A 132 -7.63 12.09 -15.54
CA CYS A 132 -7.01 11.36 -16.64
C CYS A 132 -8.09 11.12 -17.70
N GLU A 133 -8.40 12.20 -18.42
CA GLU A 133 -9.61 12.45 -19.22
C GLU A 133 -10.12 11.25 -20.05
N ASP A 134 -9.26 10.36 -20.54
CA ASP A 134 -9.65 9.18 -21.33
C ASP A 134 -8.86 7.89 -21.03
N GLU A 135 -8.03 7.83 -19.98
CA GLU A 135 -7.16 6.67 -19.73
C GLU A 135 -7.34 6.11 -18.32
N VAL A 136 -7.92 4.91 -18.24
CA VAL A 136 -8.08 4.14 -17.00
C VAL A 136 -7.44 2.75 -17.21
N PRO A 137 -6.36 2.41 -16.47
CA PRO A 137 -5.74 3.19 -15.40
C PRO A 137 -4.92 4.39 -15.90
N CYS A 138 -4.91 5.47 -15.11
CA CYS A 138 -4.20 6.69 -15.44
C CYS A 138 -2.68 6.45 -15.58
N ARG A 139 -2.12 6.91 -16.69
CA ARG A 139 -0.68 6.76 -17.01
C ARG A 139 0.23 7.69 -16.22
N ASP A 140 -0.21 8.92 -15.98
CA ASP A 140 0.60 9.95 -15.32
C ASP A 140 0.57 9.79 -13.80
N ARG A 141 1.58 9.11 -13.27
CA ARG A 141 1.75 8.88 -11.83
C ARG A 141 1.95 10.18 -11.03
N GLY A 142 2.40 11.26 -11.67
CA GLY A 142 2.54 12.57 -11.00
C GLY A 142 1.21 13.15 -10.53
N ARG A 143 0.08 12.61 -11.02
CA ARG A 143 -1.27 13.04 -10.64
C ARG A 143 -1.84 12.26 -9.46
N TYR A 144 -1.20 11.17 -9.05
CA TYR A 144 -1.71 10.35 -7.95
C TYR A 144 -1.70 11.16 -6.66
N HIS A 145 -2.82 11.10 -5.94
CA HIS A 145 -3.01 11.72 -4.63
C HIS A 145 -2.82 13.25 -4.60
N GLN A 146 -2.97 13.93 -5.74
CA GLN A 146 -2.87 15.39 -5.82
C GLN A 146 -4.18 16.12 -5.44
N HIS A 147 -5.30 15.40 -5.38
CA HIS A 147 -6.57 15.96 -4.96
C HIS A 147 -6.63 16.06 -3.43
N GLU A 148 -7.34 17.08 -2.92
CA GLU A 148 -7.52 17.31 -1.47
C GLU A 148 -8.21 16.14 -0.76
N VAL A 149 -9.18 15.50 -1.43
CA VAL A 149 -9.80 14.25 -1.01
C VAL A 149 -9.16 13.11 -1.78
N THR A 150 -8.36 12.30 -1.08
CA THR A 150 -7.68 11.11 -1.61
C THR A 150 -7.37 10.11 -0.49
N ASN A 151 -6.87 8.93 -0.83
CA ASN A 151 -6.34 8.00 0.17
C ASN A 151 -4.98 8.50 0.70
N HIS A 152 -5.00 9.37 1.71
CA HIS A 152 -3.79 9.90 2.32
C HIS A 152 -2.95 8.86 3.05
N TYR A 153 -3.56 7.79 3.56
CA TYR A 153 -2.81 6.65 4.09
C TYR A 153 -1.93 6.03 3.00
N ALA A 154 -2.51 5.70 1.83
CA ALA A 154 -1.74 5.15 0.71
C ALA A 154 -0.66 6.12 0.22
N ARG A 155 -0.99 7.41 0.07
CA ARG A 155 -0.03 8.47 -0.28
C ARG A 155 1.20 8.43 0.65
N LEU A 156 0.97 8.45 1.96
CA LEU A 156 2.04 8.46 2.96
C LEU A 156 2.82 7.15 3.01
N VAL A 157 2.16 6.00 2.78
CA VAL A 157 2.85 4.70 2.67
C VAL A 157 3.82 4.72 1.51
N HIS A 158 3.42 5.17 0.32
CA HIS A 158 4.33 5.26 -0.82
C HIS A 158 5.47 6.26 -0.57
N GLU A 159 5.19 7.43 0.02
CA GLU A 159 6.21 8.41 0.40
C GLU A 159 7.24 7.86 1.40
N ALA A 160 6.82 6.95 2.28
CA ALA A 160 7.68 6.36 3.32
C ALA A 160 8.44 5.10 2.87
N ASN A 161 8.05 4.45 1.77
CA ASN A 161 8.80 3.32 1.22
C ASN A 161 10.02 3.81 0.44
N VAL A 162 11.17 3.16 0.64
CA VAL A 162 12.46 3.58 0.06
C VAL A 162 12.45 3.59 -1.46
N ASP A 163 11.73 2.66 -2.07
CA ASP A 163 11.57 2.50 -3.52
C ASP A 163 10.25 3.11 -4.04
N GLY A 164 9.48 3.77 -3.18
CA GLY A 164 8.15 4.30 -3.48
C GLY A 164 7.08 3.23 -3.71
N LYS A 165 7.40 1.95 -3.56
CA LYS A 165 6.49 0.82 -3.81
C LYS A 165 5.88 0.34 -2.50
N GLY A 166 4.66 -0.17 -2.57
CA GLY A 166 4.04 -0.79 -1.41
C GLY A 166 2.57 -1.07 -1.66
N TYR A 167 2.09 -2.20 -1.16
CA TYR A 167 0.70 -2.60 -1.36
C TYR A 167 -0.19 -1.94 -0.29
N ALA A 168 -0.65 -0.71 -0.53
CA ALA A 168 -1.34 0.11 0.48
C ALA A 168 -2.88 0.01 0.44
N HIS A 169 -3.44 -0.51 -0.65
CA HIS A 169 -4.87 -0.80 -0.81
C HIS A 169 -5.07 -2.07 -1.68
N PRO A 170 -6.25 -2.72 -1.67
CA PRO A 170 -6.44 -4.06 -2.26
C PRO A 170 -6.10 -4.23 -3.75
N TYR A 171 -6.00 -3.14 -4.52
CA TYR A 171 -5.77 -3.14 -5.96
C TYR A 171 -4.63 -2.19 -6.37
N ASP A 172 -3.64 -2.04 -5.50
CA ASP A 172 -2.47 -1.17 -5.76
C ASP A 172 -1.51 -1.77 -6.81
N ASP A 173 -1.67 -3.05 -7.10
CA ASP A 173 -1.04 -3.79 -8.20
C ASP A 173 -1.56 -3.40 -9.60
N VAL A 174 -2.67 -2.63 -9.66
CA VAL A 174 -3.13 -2.03 -10.91
C VAL A 174 -2.09 -1.02 -11.39
N ALA A 175 -1.22 -1.47 -12.29
CA ALA A 175 -0.22 -0.62 -12.92
C ALA A 175 -0.87 0.48 -13.76
N ALA A 176 -0.20 1.62 -13.82
CA ALA A 176 -0.47 2.65 -14.81
C ALA A 176 -0.48 2.02 -16.23
N SER A 177 -1.30 2.51 -17.14
CA SER A 177 -1.35 1.97 -18.51
C SER A 177 0.03 2.00 -19.17
N GLY A 178 0.60 0.82 -19.44
CA GLY A 178 1.96 0.66 -19.98
C GLY A 178 3.10 0.93 -18.99
N GLY A 179 2.80 1.08 -17.71
CA GLY A 179 3.77 1.34 -16.63
C GLY A 179 4.18 0.10 -15.84
N GLU A 180 5.12 0.29 -14.92
CA GLU A 180 5.60 -0.76 -14.01
C GLU A 180 4.68 -0.96 -12.80
N ASP A 181 4.81 -2.11 -12.15
CA ASP A 181 4.14 -2.44 -10.89
C ASP A 181 4.53 -1.46 -9.76
N HIS A 182 3.52 -1.08 -8.98
CA HIS A 182 3.64 -0.18 -7.83
C HIS A 182 3.55 -0.89 -6.48
N SER A 183 3.06 -2.13 -6.48
CA SER A 183 2.73 -2.86 -5.26
C SER A 183 3.96 -3.43 -4.56
N GLY A 184 5.07 -3.64 -5.29
CA GLY A 184 6.33 -4.09 -4.72
C GLY A 184 6.31 -5.59 -4.44
N TYR A 185 6.19 -6.40 -5.49
CA TYR A 185 6.28 -7.86 -5.40
C TYR A 185 7.60 -8.43 -5.94
N LEU A 186 7.90 -9.64 -5.51
CA LEU A 186 8.98 -10.50 -5.99
C LEU A 186 8.35 -11.76 -6.58
N SER A 187 8.79 -12.17 -7.76
CA SER A 187 8.40 -13.47 -8.34
C SER A 187 9.56 -14.13 -9.07
N ASP A 188 9.66 -15.45 -8.95
CA ASP A 188 10.58 -16.28 -9.73
C ASP A 188 10.05 -17.72 -9.89
N GLY A 189 10.21 -18.29 -11.08
CA GLY A 189 9.82 -19.67 -11.39
C GLY A 189 10.80 -20.74 -10.89
N ALA A 190 12.02 -20.34 -10.54
CA ALA A 190 13.05 -21.23 -10.00
C ALA A 190 13.77 -20.54 -8.82
N PRO A 191 13.02 -20.23 -7.73
CA PRO A 191 13.55 -19.50 -6.59
C PRO A 191 14.57 -20.35 -5.83
N GLN A 192 15.66 -19.72 -5.38
CA GLN A 192 16.67 -20.39 -4.55
C GLN A 192 16.54 -20.02 -3.07
N ARG A 193 16.31 -18.73 -2.76
CA ARG A 193 16.20 -18.23 -1.39
C ARG A 193 15.33 -16.98 -1.32
N LEU A 194 14.43 -16.91 -0.35
CA LEU A 194 13.71 -15.70 0.04
C LEU A 194 14.20 -15.27 1.42
N ASP A 195 14.87 -14.13 1.49
CA ASP A 195 15.31 -13.50 2.72
C ASP A 195 14.27 -12.45 3.16
N VAL A 196 13.90 -12.51 4.45
CA VAL A 196 12.97 -11.56 5.08
C VAL A 196 13.71 -10.84 6.20
N THR A 197 13.87 -9.54 6.05
CA THR A 197 14.48 -8.68 7.08
C THR A 197 13.38 -7.98 7.86
N VAL A 198 13.43 -8.05 9.19
CA VAL A 198 12.47 -7.40 10.09
C VAL A 198 13.20 -6.38 10.95
N GLY A 199 12.67 -5.16 11.02
CA GLY A 199 13.17 -4.11 11.89
C GLY A 199 14.12 -3.14 11.20
N ARG A 200 14.82 -2.36 12.03
CA ARG A 200 15.69 -1.27 11.58
C ARG A 200 16.95 -1.87 10.95
N LYS A 201 17.26 -1.54 9.69
CA LYS A 201 18.65 -1.60 9.25
C LYS A 201 19.37 -0.47 9.99
N GLU A 202 20.14 -0.79 11.03
CA GLU A 202 21.07 0.19 11.59
C GLU A 202 21.99 0.66 10.47
N GLU A 203 22.20 1.98 10.36
CA GLU A 203 23.23 2.52 9.47
C GLU A 203 24.57 1.83 9.82
N GLY A 204 25.14 1.11 8.85
CA GLY A 204 26.50 0.56 8.96
C GLY A 204 26.62 -0.95 9.15
N VAL A 205 25.54 -1.73 9.16
CA VAL A 205 25.64 -3.21 9.13
C VAL A 205 25.29 -3.74 7.73
N ASN A 206 26.32 -4.20 7.01
CA ASN A 206 26.15 -5.01 5.80
C ASN A 206 25.92 -6.49 6.18
N PRO A 207 25.17 -7.25 5.38
CA PRO A 207 24.99 -8.69 5.57
C PRO A 207 26.32 -9.46 5.48
#